data_AF-A0A2M9A3I5-F1
#
_entry.id   AF-A0A2M9A3I5-F1
#
_cell.length_a   1.000
_cell.length_b   1.000
_cell.length_c   1.000
_cell.angle_alpha   90.00
_cell.angle_beta   90.00
_cell.angle_gamma   90.00
#
_symmetry.space_group_name_H-M   'P 1'
#
loop_
_entity.id
_entity.type
_entity.pdbx_description
1 polymer ?
#
loop_
_entity_poly.entity_id
_entity_poly.type
_entity_poly.pdbx_seq_one_letter_code
_entity_poly.pdbx_strand_id
1 'polypeptide(L)'
;MNREFSRVHTDIIWRHHPNEADTFDITLSGKESYRYISTPDFRYLEFKKENVRRQMAMHHLQEYIGESPLKWDDFELLARGNYLCYDSLHNDSAVLYTAYSQAWYSIVKGLGSQPDSLQMNGPRGETRKLHIHSWKKYSAITVPTIIDFEGNDYTGSLWTRTAFRIYKPAEAKPFPKIEEPKTPHLQKIYKTESVFWNRLDSEVEVPLKLQMH
;
A
#
# COMPACT_ATOMS: atom_id res chain seq x y z
N MET A 1 18.74 14.60 -6.35
CA MET A 1 19.60 14.72 -5.15
C MET A 1 19.07 13.73 -4.13
N ASN A 2 19.89 12.83 -3.58
CA ASN A 2 19.49 11.99 -2.46
C ASN A 2 20.01 12.62 -1.15
N ARG A 3 19.21 12.59 -0.09
CA ARG A 3 19.53 13.09 1.26
C ARG A 3 20.89 12.60 1.77
N GLU A 4 21.31 11.40 1.35
CA GLU A 4 22.60 10.81 1.72
C GLU A 4 23.57 10.63 0.53
N PHE A 5 23.30 11.23 -0.64
CA PHE A 5 24.07 11.04 -1.89
C PHE A 5 24.23 9.57 -2.34
N SER A 6 23.40 8.68 -1.81
CA SER A 6 23.47 7.23 -2.03
C SER A 6 22.63 6.79 -3.24
N ARG A 7 23.15 5.90 -4.08
CA ARG A 7 22.39 5.26 -5.17
C ARG A 7 21.61 4.06 -4.62
N VAL A 8 20.69 4.29 -3.70
CA VAL A 8 19.87 3.21 -3.14
C VAL A 8 18.85 2.77 -4.17
N HIS A 9 18.88 1.49 -4.48
CA HIS A 9 17.83 0.83 -5.22
C HIS A 9 17.00 -0.03 -4.26
N THR A 10 15.70 0.25 -4.20
CA THR A 10 14.75 -0.46 -3.34
C THR A 10 13.70 -1.17 -4.19
N ASP A 11 13.53 -2.47 -4.01
CA ASP A 11 12.44 -3.24 -4.58
C ASP A 11 11.40 -3.51 -3.50
N ILE A 12 10.12 -3.28 -3.80
CA ILE A 12 9.01 -3.46 -2.87
C ILE A 12 7.97 -4.33 -3.54
N ILE A 13 7.58 -5.41 -2.89
CA ILE A 13 6.44 -6.22 -3.30
C ILE A 13 5.31 -5.92 -2.33
N TRP A 14 4.31 -5.18 -2.79
CA TRP A 14 3.10 -4.90 -2.02
C TRP A 14 2.04 -5.96 -2.33
N ARG A 15 1.54 -6.64 -1.29
CA ARG A 15 0.37 -7.51 -1.36
C ARG A 15 -0.76 -6.86 -0.60
N HIS A 16 -1.75 -6.43 -1.36
CA HIS A 16 -2.95 -5.79 -0.83
C HIS A 16 -4.04 -6.82 -0.57
N HIS A 17 -4.60 -6.77 0.63
CA HIS A 17 -5.72 -7.59 1.06
C HIS A 17 -6.85 -6.71 1.58
N PRO A 18 -8.03 -6.67 0.91
CA PRO A 18 -9.13 -5.79 1.32
C PRO A 18 -9.61 -6.02 2.77
N ASN A 19 -9.56 -7.27 3.24
CA ASN A 19 -10.11 -7.70 4.52
C ASN A 19 -9.05 -8.28 5.47
N GLU A 20 -7.77 -8.23 5.11
CA GLU A 20 -6.68 -8.81 5.91
C GLU A 20 -5.54 -7.81 6.09
N ALA A 21 -4.38 -8.31 6.52
CA ALA A 21 -3.19 -7.50 6.66
C ALA A 21 -2.54 -7.24 5.29
N ASP A 22 -2.19 -6.00 5.03
CA ASP A 22 -1.33 -5.66 3.90
C ASP A 22 0.12 -5.99 4.25
N THR A 23 0.85 -6.52 3.27
CA THR A 23 2.26 -6.84 3.45
C THR A 23 3.12 -6.16 2.40
N PHE A 24 4.28 -5.67 2.84
CA PHE A 24 5.26 -5.01 1.99
C PHE A 24 6.60 -5.70 2.19
N ASP A 25 7.02 -6.49 1.19
CA ASP A 25 8.32 -7.13 1.15
C ASP A 25 9.34 -6.17 0.52
N ILE A 26 10.24 -5.62 1.33
CA ILE A 26 11.17 -4.55 0.94
C ILE A 26 12.59 -5.10 0.88
N THR A 27 13.26 -4.89 -0.25
CA THR A 27 14.64 -5.30 -0.49
C THR A 27 15.47 -4.07 -0.81
N LEU A 28 16.42 -3.74 0.07
CA LEU A 28 17.38 -2.65 -0.14
C LEU A 28 18.67 -3.22 -0.74
N SER A 29 19.16 -2.64 -1.84
CA SER A 29 20.41 -3.08 -2.47
C SER A 29 21.59 -3.03 -1.50
N GLY A 30 22.25 -4.18 -1.30
CA GLY A 30 23.43 -4.29 -0.43
C GLY A 30 23.13 -4.23 1.08
N LYS A 31 21.85 -4.21 1.49
CA LYS A 31 21.43 -4.12 2.89
C LYS A 31 20.39 -5.18 3.25
N GLU A 32 19.89 -5.11 4.48
CA GLU A 32 18.85 -5.99 4.99
C GLU A 32 17.54 -5.88 4.20
N SER A 33 16.79 -6.98 4.17
CA SER A 33 15.45 -7.04 3.61
C SER A 33 14.44 -7.11 4.75
N TYR A 34 13.36 -6.36 4.62
CA TYR A 34 12.33 -6.23 5.63
C TYR A 34 11.00 -6.74 5.09
N ARG A 35 10.13 -7.21 5.98
CA ARG A 35 8.70 -7.31 5.70
C ARG A 35 7.98 -6.37 6.65
N TYR A 36 7.25 -5.40 6.11
CA TYR A 36 6.34 -4.58 6.88
C TYR A 36 4.92 -5.13 6.76
N ILE A 37 4.24 -5.26 7.89
CA ILE A 37 2.86 -5.76 7.95
C ILE A 37 1.99 -4.70 8.63
N SER A 38 0.93 -4.32 7.93
CA SER A 38 -0.07 -3.36 8.38
C SER A 38 -1.40 -4.05 8.64
N THR A 39 -1.90 -3.97 9.87
CA THR A 39 -3.23 -4.45 10.25
C THR A 39 -4.07 -3.30 10.82
N PRO A 40 -5.39 -3.46 11.01
CA PRO A 40 -6.21 -2.45 11.68
C PRO A 40 -5.68 -2.10 13.07
N ASP A 41 -5.24 -3.12 13.81
CA ASP A 41 -5.00 -3.02 15.25
C ASP A 41 -3.52 -2.89 15.61
N PHE A 42 -2.62 -3.40 14.77
CA PHE A 42 -1.18 -3.41 15.04
C PHE A 42 -0.33 -3.42 13.78
N ARG A 43 0.94 -3.04 13.94
CA ARG A 43 1.94 -3.06 12.88
C ARG A 43 3.21 -3.72 13.39
N TYR A 44 3.91 -4.43 12.52
CA TYR A 44 5.20 -4.99 12.87
C TYR A 44 6.13 -5.07 11.65
N LEU A 45 7.41 -5.10 11.96
CA LEU A 45 8.50 -5.28 11.00
C LEU A 45 9.13 -6.65 11.26
N GLU A 46 9.26 -7.47 10.23
CA GLU A 46 10.07 -8.70 10.25
C GLU A 46 11.41 -8.45 9.56
N PHE A 47 12.50 -8.69 10.27
CA PHE A 47 13.85 -8.70 9.72
C PHE A 47 14.11 -10.08 9.13
N LYS A 48 14.18 -10.19 7.79
CA LYS A 48 14.16 -11.50 7.13
C LYS A 48 15.37 -12.37 7.44
N LYS A 49 16.53 -11.77 7.65
CA LYS A 49 17.79 -12.48 7.86
C LYS A 49 17.87 -13.06 9.28
N GLU A 50 17.41 -12.32 10.28
CA GLU A 50 17.44 -12.69 11.68
C GLU A 50 16.15 -13.41 12.12
N ASN A 51 15.09 -13.36 11.30
CA ASN A 51 13.74 -13.83 11.61
C ASN A 51 13.19 -13.22 12.93
N VAL A 52 13.53 -11.96 13.18
CA VAL A 52 13.12 -11.21 14.37
C VAL A 52 11.94 -10.30 14.01
N ARG A 53 11.01 -10.14 14.94
CA ARG A 53 9.85 -9.24 14.82
C ARG A 53 10.01 -8.05 15.75
N ARG A 54 9.79 -6.84 15.23
CA ARG A 54 9.69 -5.59 16.00
C ARG A 54 8.28 -5.03 15.88
N GLN A 55 7.61 -4.82 17.01
CA GLN A 55 6.34 -4.10 17.02
C GLN A 55 6.56 -2.62 16.70
N MET A 56 5.73 -2.07 15.82
CA MET A 56 5.82 -0.68 15.38
C MET A 56 4.74 0.16 16.07
N ALA A 57 5.17 1.09 16.93
CA ALA A 57 4.33 2.16 17.45
C ALA A 57 4.15 3.28 16.42
N MET A 58 3.13 4.13 16.61
CA MET A 58 2.78 5.20 15.68
C MET A 58 3.93 6.16 15.37
N HIS A 59 4.74 6.54 16.38
CA HIS A 59 5.85 7.46 16.17
C HIS A 59 6.96 6.87 15.29
N HIS A 60 7.10 5.53 15.23
CA HIS A 60 8.06 4.90 14.33
C HIS A 60 7.64 5.08 12.86
N LEU A 61 6.38 5.43 12.55
CA LEU A 61 5.94 5.60 11.17
C LEU A 61 6.65 6.75 10.45
N GLN A 62 7.13 7.73 11.21
CA GLN A 62 7.89 8.88 10.70
C GLN A 62 9.33 8.52 10.29
N GLU A 63 9.82 7.34 10.71
CA GLU A 63 11.15 6.85 10.38
C GLU A 63 11.28 6.57 8.87
N TYR A 64 12.47 6.86 8.33
CA TYR A 64 12.84 6.51 6.96
C TYR A 64 13.22 5.03 6.86
N ILE A 65 13.02 4.46 5.68
CA ILE A 65 13.35 3.07 5.39
C ILE A 65 14.79 3.02 4.84
N GLY A 66 15.74 2.70 5.72
CA GLY A 66 17.16 2.77 5.38
C GLY A 66 17.56 4.19 4.96
N GLU A 67 18.30 4.31 3.85
CA GLU A 67 18.67 5.62 3.27
C GLU A 67 17.71 6.02 2.13
N SER A 68 16.55 5.37 2.05
CA SER A 68 15.54 5.71 1.05
C SER A 68 14.69 6.90 1.53
N PRO A 69 14.11 7.67 0.60
CA PRO A 69 13.17 8.76 0.91
C PRO A 69 11.80 8.26 1.40
N LEU A 70 11.56 6.95 1.36
CA LEU A 70 10.30 6.36 1.81
C LEU A 70 10.28 6.30 3.33
N LYS A 71 9.11 6.58 3.90
CA LYS A 71 8.80 6.43 5.32
C LYS A 71 7.83 5.26 5.50
N TRP A 72 7.80 4.64 6.68
CA TRP A 72 6.82 3.58 6.95
C TRP A 72 5.37 4.08 6.85
N ASP A 73 5.13 5.35 7.19
CA ASP A 73 3.84 6.03 7.05
C ASP A 73 3.32 6.05 5.60
N ASP A 74 4.21 6.00 4.60
CA ASP A 74 3.82 5.94 3.19
C ASP A 74 3.11 4.62 2.85
N PHE A 75 3.53 3.52 3.48
CA PHE A 75 2.90 2.22 3.31
C PHE A 75 1.59 2.12 4.09
N GLU A 76 1.47 2.78 5.23
CA GLU A 76 0.21 2.90 5.96
C GLU A 76 -0.83 3.66 5.13
N LEU A 77 -0.45 4.74 4.46
CA LEU A 77 -1.33 5.46 3.55
C LEU A 77 -1.76 4.60 2.36
N LEU A 78 -0.85 3.81 1.79
CA LEU A 78 -1.18 2.88 0.70
C LEU A 78 -2.12 1.76 1.15
N ALA A 79 -1.85 1.14 2.31
CA ALA A 79 -2.61 0.01 2.80
C ALA A 79 -3.99 0.41 3.35
N ARG A 80 -4.04 1.52 4.10
CA ARG A 80 -5.17 1.85 4.98
C ARG A 80 -5.46 3.36 5.06
N GLY A 81 -5.01 4.14 4.08
CA GLY A 81 -5.23 5.58 4.05
C GLY A 81 -6.71 5.93 4.22
N ASN A 82 -7.05 6.55 5.36
CA ASN A 82 -8.37 7.14 5.60
C ASN A 82 -8.25 8.65 5.48
N TYR A 83 -9.14 9.22 4.67
CA TYR A 83 -9.19 10.64 4.40
C TYR A 83 -10.48 11.23 4.96
N LEU A 84 -10.34 12.30 5.74
CA LEU A 84 -11.45 13.08 6.23
C LEU A 84 -11.87 14.06 5.14
N CYS A 85 -13.14 14.02 4.75
CA CYS A 85 -13.78 15.17 4.09
C CYS A 85 -14.06 16.21 5.17
N TYR A 86 -13.64 17.45 4.94
CA TYR A 86 -14.11 18.56 5.77
C TYR A 86 -15.61 18.78 5.53
N ASP A 87 -16.31 19.31 6.53
CA ASP A 87 -17.75 19.61 6.46
C ASP A 87 -18.15 20.27 5.14
N SER A 88 -19.41 20.04 4.73
CA SER A 88 -20.06 20.49 3.48
C SER A 88 -20.03 22.00 3.18
N LEU A 89 -19.34 22.79 4.00
CA LEU A 89 -19.08 24.22 3.83
C LEU A 89 -17.70 24.51 3.19
N HIS A 90 -16.76 23.54 3.18
CA HIS A 90 -15.47 23.66 2.50
C HIS A 90 -15.47 22.75 1.27
N ASN A 91 -15.74 23.35 0.11
CA ASN A 91 -16.04 22.67 -1.14
C ASN A 91 -14.79 22.28 -1.96
N ASP A 92 -13.62 22.15 -1.33
CA ASP A 92 -12.38 21.89 -2.06
C ASP A 92 -12.11 20.38 -2.19
N SER A 93 -12.71 19.76 -3.20
CA SER A 93 -12.54 18.34 -3.51
C SER A 93 -11.09 17.90 -3.79
N ALA A 94 -10.18 18.87 -3.95
CA ALA A 94 -8.76 18.65 -4.17
C ALA A 94 -7.96 18.47 -2.87
N VAL A 95 -8.48 18.82 -1.69
CA VAL A 95 -7.73 18.75 -0.43
C VAL A 95 -8.30 17.66 0.47
N LEU A 96 -7.46 16.68 0.80
CA LEU A 96 -7.76 15.56 1.68
C LEU A 96 -6.98 15.67 2.98
N TYR A 97 -7.64 15.54 4.12
CA TYR A 97 -6.96 15.48 5.42
C TYR A 97 -6.78 14.04 5.85
N THR A 98 -5.60 13.68 6.34
CA THR A 98 -5.25 12.32 6.73
C THR A 98 -5.66 12.06 8.19
N ALA A 99 -6.43 11.01 8.44
CA ALA A 99 -6.92 10.70 9.79
C ALA A 99 -5.83 10.08 10.71
N TYR A 100 -4.89 9.33 10.13
CA TYR A 100 -3.96 8.48 10.90
C TYR A 100 -2.48 8.66 10.54
N SER A 101 -2.17 9.46 9.52
CA SER A 101 -0.79 9.68 9.10
C SER A 101 -0.05 10.52 10.14
N GLN A 102 1.17 10.10 10.47
CA GLN A 102 2.05 10.85 11.38
C GLN A 102 3.03 11.76 10.63
N ALA A 103 3.29 11.47 9.35
CA ALA A 103 4.17 12.30 8.52
C ALA A 103 3.40 13.35 7.72
N TRP A 104 2.13 13.13 7.43
CA TRP A 104 1.34 13.95 6.52
C TRP A 104 0.03 14.37 7.20
N TYR A 105 -0.35 15.64 7.07
CA TYR A 105 -1.61 16.19 7.61
C TYR A 105 -2.63 16.48 6.51
N SER A 106 -2.14 16.81 5.32
CA SER A 106 -2.98 17.03 4.15
C SER A 106 -2.32 16.52 2.89
N ILE A 107 -3.17 16.07 1.97
CA ILE A 107 -2.83 15.70 0.61
C ILE A 107 -3.68 16.57 -0.31
N VAL A 108 -3.03 17.44 -1.06
CA VAL A 108 -3.63 18.21 -2.14
C VAL A 108 -3.45 17.43 -3.43
N LYS A 109 -4.50 17.21 -4.20
CA LYS A 109 -4.47 16.45 -5.46
C LYS A 109 -4.92 17.30 -6.64
N GLY A 110 -4.39 17.01 -7.82
CA GLY A 110 -4.92 17.55 -9.08
C GLY A 110 -6.40 17.22 -9.27
N LEU A 111 -7.07 17.98 -10.13
CA LEU A 111 -8.49 17.78 -10.44
C LEU A 111 -8.69 16.44 -11.16
N GLY A 112 -9.53 15.56 -10.60
CA GLY A 112 -9.91 14.29 -11.21
C GLY A 112 -9.92 13.10 -10.25
N SER A 113 -10.41 11.97 -10.73
CA SER A 113 -10.36 10.67 -10.02
C SER A 113 -8.96 10.03 -10.09
N GLN A 114 -8.16 10.41 -11.07
CA GLN A 114 -6.80 9.94 -11.33
C GLN A 114 -5.89 11.17 -11.44
N PRO A 115 -5.45 11.75 -10.31
CA PRO A 115 -4.67 12.97 -10.33
C PRO A 115 -3.32 12.75 -11.03
N ASP A 116 -2.84 13.77 -11.73
CA ASP A 116 -1.50 13.85 -12.32
C ASP A 116 -0.44 14.33 -11.31
N SER A 117 -0.90 14.87 -10.20
CA SER A 117 -0.06 15.48 -9.18
C SER A 117 -0.69 15.37 -7.80
N LEU A 118 0.16 15.18 -6.80
CA LEU A 118 -0.19 15.20 -5.39
C LEU A 118 0.83 16.07 -4.65
N GLN A 119 0.41 16.84 -3.67
CA GLN A 119 1.28 17.49 -2.72
C GLN A 119 0.88 17.08 -1.31
N MET A 120 1.82 16.47 -0.60
CA MET A 120 1.66 16.05 0.79
C MET A 120 2.33 17.10 1.68
N ASN A 121 1.60 17.60 2.66
CA ASN A 121 2.10 18.58 3.63
C ASN A 121 2.16 17.95 5.01
N GLY A 122 3.32 18.05 5.65
CA GLY A 122 3.65 17.42 6.91
C GLY A 122 4.12 18.40 8.00
N PRO A 123 4.67 17.87 9.11
CA PRO A 123 5.21 18.67 10.21
C PRO A 123 6.27 19.66 9.74
N ARG A 124 6.33 20.80 10.43
CA ARG A 124 7.45 21.77 10.30
C ARG A 124 7.67 22.26 8.86
N GLY A 125 6.61 22.33 8.05
CA GLY A 125 6.68 22.76 6.66
C GLY A 125 7.32 21.73 5.72
N GLU A 126 7.36 20.45 6.11
CA GLU A 126 7.73 19.37 5.20
C GLU A 126 6.72 19.31 4.06
N THR A 127 7.22 19.42 2.83
CA THR A 127 6.40 19.28 1.63
C THR A 127 6.99 18.19 0.75
N ARG A 128 6.12 17.29 0.27
CA ARG A 128 6.48 16.29 -0.73
C ARG A 128 5.54 16.44 -1.91
N LYS A 129 6.09 16.70 -3.09
CA LYS A 129 5.35 16.73 -4.35
C LYS A 129 5.51 15.39 -5.03
N LEU A 130 4.41 14.83 -5.52
CA LEU A 130 4.36 13.64 -6.36
C LEU A 130 3.85 14.07 -7.73
N HIS A 131 4.51 13.61 -8.78
CA HIS A 131 4.06 13.76 -10.15
C HIS A 131 3.81 12.37 -10.75
N ILE A 132 2.57 12.12 -11.15
CA ILE A 132 2.12 10.84 -11.69
C ILE A 132 2.09 10.95 -13.21
N HIS A 133 3.08 10.37 -13.86
CA HIS A 133 3.22 10.45 -15.32
C HIS A 133 2.16 9.66 -16.08
N SER A 134 1.68 8.56 -15.49
CA SER A 134 0.67 7.72 -16.14
C SER A 134 -0.05 6.80 -15.16
N TRP A 135 -1.34 6.59 -15.44
CA TRP A 135 -2.19 5.58 -14.82
C TRP A 135 -2.41 4.43 -15.79
N LYS A 136 -2.23 3.20 -15.33
CA LYS A 136 -2.44 2.03 -16.18
C LYS A 136 -3.29 0.99 -15.47
N LYS A 137 -4.21 0.40 -16.24
CA LYS A 137 -5.01 -0.74 -15.80
C LYS A 137 -4.18 -2.01 -15.91
N TYR A 138 -4.00 -2.69 -14.79
CA TYR A 138 -3.33 -3.96 -14.66
C TYR A 138 -4.33 -5.00 -14.15
N SER A 139 -4.72 -5.92 -15.02
CA SER A 139 -5.80 -6.89 -14.75
C SER A 139 -7.09 -6.20 -14.30
N ALA A 140 -7.37 -6.20 -12.99
CA ALA A 140 -8.58 -5.65 -12.41
C ALA A 140 -8.38 -4.29 -11.70
N ILE A 141 -7.14 -3.83 -11.51
CA ILE A 141 -6.85 -2.59 -10.77
C ILE A 141 -6.18 -1.55 -11.66
N THR A 142 -6.43 -0.27 -11.38
CA THR A 142 -5.72 0.84 -12.03
C THR A 142 -4.78 1.45 -11.02
N VAL A 143 -3.48 1.47 -11.35
CA VAL A 143 -2.42 1.99 -10.48
C VAL A 143 -1.50 2.92 -11.25
N PRO A 144 -0.85 3.88 -10.57
CA PRO A 144 0.15 4.74 -11.20
C PRO A 144 1.34 3.88 -11.65
N THR A 145 1.85 4.13 -12.87
CA THR A 145 2.97 3.35 -13.43
C THR A 145 4.32 3.96 -13.09
N ILE A 146 4.41 5.29 -13.13
CA ILE A 146 5.61 6.04 -12.77
C ILE A 146 5.17 7.23 -11.92
N ILE A 147 5.73 7.32 -10.72
CA ILE A 147 5.54 8.42 -9.79
C ILE A 147 6.89 9.03 -9.53
N ASP A 148 7.11 10.26 -9.95
CA ASP A 148 8.25 11.03 -9.49
C ASP A 148 7.87 11.72 -8.19
N PHE A 149 8.80 11.82 -7.26
CA PHE A 149 8.59 12.52 -6.02
C PHE A 149 9.78 13.41 -5.67
N GLU A 150 9.45 14.56 -5.07
CA GLU A 150 10.38 15.59 -4.65
C GLU A 150 10.00 16.04 -3.25
N GLY A 151 10.90 15.84 -2.31
CA GLY A 151 10.86 16.44 -0.98
C GLY A 151 11.83 17.60 -0.86
N ASN A 152 11.93 18.16 0.34
CA ASN A 152 12.80 19.30 0.61
C ASN A 152 14.29 19.03 0.32
N ASP A 153 14.74 17.78 0.52
CA ASP A 153 16.14 17.36 0.41
C ASP A 153 16.34 16.05 -0.37
N TYR A 154 15.31 15.55 -1.06
CA TYR A 154 15.39 14.33 -1.85
C TYR A 154 14.53 14.35 -3.11
N THR A 155 14.94 13.61 -4.13
CA THR A 155 14.17 13.32 -5.34
C THR A 155 14.29 11.86 -5.73
N GLY A 156 13.25 11.28 -6.30
CA GLY A 156 13.31 9.93 -6.84
C GLY A 156 12.06 9.56 -7.63
N SER A 157 12.03 8.32 -8.11
CA SER A 157 10.92 7.77 -8.87
C SER A 157 10.52 6.39 -8.34
N LEU A 158 9.22 6.16 -8.19
CA LEU A 158 8.63 4.86 -7.92
C LEU A 158 7.97 4.33 -9.20
N TRP A 159 8.34 3.12 -9.59
CA TRP A 159 7.89 2.49 -10.83
C TRP A 159 7.09 1.24 -10.51
N THR A 160 5.84 1.20 -10.93
CA THR A 160 5.03 -0.02 -10.90
C THR A 160 5.32 -0.83 -12.14
N ARG A 161 6.00 -1.96 -11.99
CA ARG A 161 6.40 -2.81 -13.13
C ARG A 161 5.23 -3.61 -13.69
N THR A 162 4.45 -4.17 -12.77
CA THR A 162 3.30 -5.03 -13.04
C THR A 162 2.32 -4.91 -11.89
N ALA A 163 1.08 -5.33 -12.09
CA ALA A 163 0.20 -5.70 -11.00
C ALA A 163 -0.72 -6.83 -11.45
N PHE A 164 -0.93 -7.82 -10.59
CA PHE A 164 -1.74 -8.98 -10.94
C PHE A 164 -2.47 -9.52 -9.72
N ARG A 165 -3.65 -10.07 -9.99
CA ARG A 165 -4.48 -10.74 -9.00
C ARG A 165 -3.82 -12.07 -8.66
N ILE A 166 -3.46 -12.27 -7.39
CA ILE A 166 -3.03 -13.58 -6.92
C ILE A 166 -4.30 -14.37 -6.63
N TYR A 167 -4.58 -15.36 -7.48
CA TYR A 167 -5.54 -16.40 -7.12
C TYR A 167 -4.86 -17.32 -6.13
N LYS A 168 -5.06 -17.09 -4.83
CA LYS A 168 -4.84 -18.13 -3.85
C LYS A 168 -5.92 -19.19 -4.12
N PRO A 169 -5.59 -20.42 -4.56
CA PRO A 169 -6.56 -21.50 -4.44
C PRO A 169 -6.91 -21.55 -2.97
N ALA A 170 -8.19 -21.43 -2.63
CA ALA A 170 -8.65 -21.45 -1.25
C ALA A 170 -7.97 -22.62 -0.54
N GLU A 171 -7.00 -22.34 0.33
CA GLU A 171 -6.50 -23.35 1.25
C GLU A 171 -7.75 -23.85 1.95
N ALA A 172 -7.99 -25.15 1.85
CA ALA A 172 -9.16 -25.78 2.43
C ALA A 172 -9.15 -25.48 3.93
N LYS A 173 -9.85 -24.42 4.33
CA LYS A 173 -10.23 -24.20 5.72
C LYS A 173 -10.76 -25.55 6.19
N PRO A 174 -10.24 -26.14 7.28
CA PRO A 174 -10.81 -27.35 7.84
C PRO A 174 -12.12 -26.93 8.51
N PHE A 175 -13.11 -26.59 7.70
CA PHE A 175 -14.47 -26.51 8.19
C PHE A 175 -14.81 -27.91 8.69
N PRO A 176 -15.39 -28.05 9.89
CA PRO A 176 -15.97 -29.33 10.28
C PRO A 176 -16.94 -29.71 9.15
N LYS A 177 -16.87 -30.96 8.66
CA LYS A 177 -17.76 -31.46 7.59
C LYS A 177 -19.20 -31.16 8.00
N ILE A 178 -19.79 -30.10 7.46
CA ILE A 178 -21.23 -29.88 7.52
C ILE A 178 -21.79 -30.88 6.52
N GLU A 179 -22.61 -31.81 7.00
CA GLU A 179 -23.24 -32.83 6.17
C GLU A 179 -23.90 -32.18 4.95
N GLU A 180 -23.50 -32.61 3.75
CA GLU A 180 -24.08 -32.09 2.52
C GLU A 180 -25.61 -32.28 2.54
N PRO A 181 -26.40 -31.24 2.26
CA PRO A 181 -27.84 -31.40 2.17
C PRO A 181 -28.16 -32.38 1.04
N LYS A 182 -28.93 -33.44 1.38
CA LYS A 182 -29.29 -34.56 0.48
C LYS A 182 -30.20 -34.14 -0.69
N THR A 183 -30.59 -32.87 -0.77
CA THR A 183 -31.55 -32.35 -1.75
C THR A 183 -30.81 -31.71 -2.93
N PRO A 184 -31.00 -32.18 -4.18
CA PRO A 184 -30.23 -31.76 -5.36
C PRO A 184 -30.27 -30.24 -5.65
N HIS A 185 -31.37 -29.58 -5.32
CA HIS A 185 -31.54 -28.14 -5.56
C HIS A 185 -30.67 -27.28 -4.64
N LEU A 186 -30.41 -27.73 -3.41
CA LEU A 186 -29.60 -26.99 -2.43
C LEU A 186 -28.09 -27.13 -2.70
N GLN A 187 -27.65 -28.27 -3.28
CA GLN A 187 -26.26 -28.49 -3.69
C GLN A 187 -25.83 -27.54 -4.83
N LYS A 188 -26.74 -27.23 -5.75
CA LYS A 188 -26.48 -26.26 -6.84
C LYS A 188 -26.29 -24.84 -6.28
N ILE A 189 -27.10 -24.44 -5.30
CA ILE A 189 -27.01 -23.10 -4.68
C ILE A 189 -25.68 -22.97 -3.92
N TYR A 190 -25.32 -23.96 -3.10
CA TYR A 190 -24.05 -23.97 -2.35
C TYR A 190 -22.80 -23.87 -3.24
N LYS A 191 -22.74 -24.63 -4.34
CA LYS A 191 -21.62 -24.54 -5.31
C LYS A 191 -21.54 -23.19 -6.01
N THR A 192 -22.68 -22.56 -6.28
CA THR A 192 -22.73 -21.27 -6.99
C THR A 192 -22.32 -20.14 -6.05
N GLU A 193 -22.77 -20.17 -4.79
CA GLU A 193 -22.37 -19.20 -3.77
C GLU A 193 -20.89 -19.33 -3.40
N SER A 194 -20.35 -20.56 -3.23
CA SER A 194 -18.93 -20.75 -2.92
C SER A 194 -18.00 -20.19 -4.00
N VAL A 195 -18.40 -20.27 -5.27
CA VAL A 195 -17.65 -19.67 -6.40
C VAL A 195 -17.77 -18.15 -6.40
N PHE A 196 -18.91 -17.61 -5.96
CA PHE A 196 -19.12 -16.16 -5.89
C PHE A 196 -18.28 -15.50 -4.78
N TRP A 197 -18.21 -16.12 -3.59
CA TRP A 197 -17.40 -15.62 -2.47
C TRP A 197 -15.89 -15.70 -2.72
N ASN A 198 -15.40 -16.80 -3.33
CA ASN A 198 -13.98 -16.93 -3.74
C ASN A 198 -13.56 -15.88 -4.79
N ARG A 199 -14.52 -15.22 -5.44
CA ARG A 199 -14.25 -14.18 -6.44
C ARG A 199 -14.14 -12.78 -5.83
N LEU A 200 -14.47 -12.58 -4.56
CA LEU A 200 -14.40 -11.28 -3.86
C LEU A 200 -13.14 -11.11 -3.01
N ASP A 201 -12.62 -12.20 -2.42
CA ASP A 201 -11.36 -12.18 -1.65
C ASP A 201 -10.15 -12.42 -2.54
N SER A 202 -9.76 -11.41 -3.30
CA SER A 202 -8.52 -11.50 -4.07
C SER A 202 -7.44 -10.58 -3.58
N GLU A 203 -6.32 -11.19 -3.26
CA GLU A 203 -5.04 -10.54 -3.11
C GLU A 203 -4.57 -9.95 -4.44
N VAL A 204 -3.96 -8.77 -4.38
CA VAL A 204 -3.29 -8.16 -5.53
C VAL A 204 -1.84 -7.90 -5.17
N GLU A 205 -0.92 -8.40 -6.00
CA GLU A 205 0.50 -8.14 -5.86
C GLU A 205 0.93 -7.04 -6.83
N VAL A 206 1.62 -6.04 -6.28
CA VAL A 206 2.08 -4.84 -6.98
C VAL A 206 3.59 -4.69 -6.74
N PRO A 207 4.44 -5.19 -7.65
CA PRO A 207 5.87 -4.91 -7.62
C PRO A 207 6.17 -3.44 -7.94
N LEU A 208 6.77 -2.77 -6.98
CA LEU A 208 7.20 -1.38 -7.03
C LEU A 208 8.74 -1.33 -7.00
N LYS A 209 9.31 -0.45 -7.83
CA LYS A 209 10.75 -0.24 -7.94
C LYS A 209 11.07 1.21 -7.63
N LEU A 210 11.84 1.46 -6.59
CA LEU A 210 12.38 2.79 -6.27
C LEU A 210 13.72 3.01 -6.99
N GLN A 211 13.81 4.12 -7.70
CA GLN A 211 15.03 4.60 -8.34
C GLN A 211 15.32 6.04 -7.89
N MET A 212 16.48 6.25 -7.28
CA MET A 212 16.94 7.57 -6.83
C MET A 212 17.70 8.30 -7.93
N HIS A 213 17.57 9.64 -7.97
CA HIS A 213 18.27 10.54 -8.89
C HIS A 213 19.20 11.51 -8.17
#